data_AF-K9X5T4-F1
#
_entry.id   AF-K9X5T4-F1
#
_cell.length_a   1.000
_cell.length_b   1.000
_cell.length_c   1.000
_cell.angle_alpha   90.00
_cell.angle_beta   90.00
_cell.angle_gamma   90.00
#
_symmetry.space_group_name_H-M   'P 1'
#
loop_
_entity.id
_entity.type
_entity.pdbx_description
1 polymer ?
#
loop_
_entity_poly.entity_id
_entity_poly.type
_entity_poly.pdbx_seq_one_letter_code
_entity_poly.pdbx_strand_id
1 'polypeptide(L)'
;MIVKNISAMSLGKTYAPLSWLITITVILSIALTLIVFSVSNIEKLPIQQQLQYRNQALTTTAIIFLGLGVMANAYYAAKRVQAMQKNAIASERNLEIGLQNTKLSQDRLIAERFIGAIAQIGHEKVETRTGAIYALERVAQDFPQEHWTIMEILTAFVRENAPVSREGKPHQKQKDLAAIDLDKHRQRVSRQQQSDLNLQPELPKLRTDIQIALTVIGRRNFEKDRKDQKLDLRNTDIRQANLRGANLQRVDLRGSDLCGVDLRESDLREADLDGAKLTGSILFEANLFKASLRGANLSWANLNRANLCGANLRAANFFGASLRSASLQGANLYKANLQQATLKAASLAGAKLFLANLQGAKLGKANLHLAGLIGANLQGANLNGANLQGANLNAAKLQQTDIYFADLSEASLTEANLQGANLMGANLHRAILQEANLEGANLMGANLCGAILSDVKLTGTILTGVKNLDYQQIRMAFGDRTTRLPDYIEAPTHWRQSG
;
A
#
# COMPACT_ATOMS: atom_id res chain seq x y z
N MET A 1 6.03 34.05 -17.19
CA MET A 1 7.19 34.88 -16.78
C MET A 1 8.12 35.19 -17.96
N ILE A 2 7.59 35.64 -19.11
CA ILE A 2 8.34 36.31 -20.20
C ILE A 2 7.39 37.29 -20.90
N VAL A 3 6.84 38.27 -20.19
CA VAL A 3 6.32 39.54 -20.77
C VAL A 3 6.36 40.59 -19.65
N LYS A 4 7.54 40.87 -19.12
CA LYS A 4 7.75 41.92 -18.12
C LYS A 4 9.03 42.66 -18.49
N ASN A 5 8.98 43.37 -19.62
CA ASN A 5 9.90 44.44 -20.03
C ASN A 5 9.72 44.77 -21.52
N ILE A 6 8.56 45.31 -21.89
CA ILE A 6 8.51 46.23 -23.03
C ILE A 6 7.94 47.53 -22.47
N SER A 7 8.90 48.36 -22.10
CA SER A 7 8.82 49.81 -21.92
C SER A 7 7.52 50.43 -22.41
N ALA A 8 6.82 51.05 -21.47
CA ALA A 8 5.87 52.12 -21.69
C ALA A 8 6.57 53.29 -22.42
N MET A 9 6.77 53.15 -23.72
CA MET A 9 7.10 54.27 -24.57
C MET A 9 5.78 54.89 -25.02
N SER A 10 5.46 56.03 -24.42
CA SER A 10 4.35 56.91 -24.75
C SER A 10 4.24 57.15 -26.27
N LEU A 11 3.48 56.28 -26.95
CA LEU A 11 3.04 56.45 -28.34
C LEU A 11 1.86 57.42 -28.47
N GLY A 12 1.42 58.06 -27.37
CA GLY A 12 0.38 59.09 -27.38
C GLY A 12 0.85 60.44 -27.93
N LYS A 13 2.16 60.69 -28.02
CA LYS A 13 2.72 62.00 -28.43
C LYS A 13 3.32 62.04 -29.85
N THR A 14 3.39 60.91 -30.55
CA THR A 14 4.05 60.81 -31.86
C THR A 14 3.12 60.91 -33.09
N TYR A 15 1.80 61.06 -32.91
CA TYR A 15 0.85 61.08 -34.04
C TYR A 15 0.22 62.42 -34.37
N ALA A 16 0.19 63.36 -33.41
CA ALA A 16 -0.07 64.76 -33.74
C ALA A 16 0.89 65.29 -34.81
N PRO A 17 2.21 65.02 -34.75
CA PRO A 17 3.12 65.45 -35.81
C PRO A 17 2.89 64.69 -37.12
N LEU A 18 2.40 63.44 -37.12
CA LEU A 18 2.20 62.67 -38.36
C LEU A 18 0.96 63.14 -39.15
N SER A 19 -0.15 63.43 -38.47
CA SER A 19 -1.32 64.03 -39.13
C SER A 19 -1.00 65.42 -39.67
N TRP A 20 -0.22 66.20 -38.89
CA TRP A 20 0.32 67.50 -39.31
C TRP A 20 1.27 67.38 -40.51
N LEU A 21 2.13 66.37 -40.55
CA LEU A 21 3.05 66.12 -41.67
C LEU A 21 2.29 65.80 -42.96
N ILE A 22 1.20 65.02 -42.88
CA ILE A 22 0.32 64.76 -44.03
C ILE A 22 -0.37 66.06 -44.49
N THR A 23 -0.85 66.89 -43.57
CA THR A 23 -1.49 68.17 -43.94
C THR A 23 -0.49 69.15 -44.54
N ILE A 24 0.71 69.26 -43.96
CA ILE A 24 1.81 70.09 -44.48
C ILE A 24 2.24 69.62 -45.86
N THR A 25 2.39 68.31 -46.09
CA THR A 25 2.77 67.78 -47.42
C THR A 25 1.68 68.01 -48.46
N VAL A 26 0.40 67.95 -48.11
CA VAL A 26 -0.72 68.35 -48.98
C VAL A 26 -0.67 69.85 -49.31
N ILE A 27 -0.40 70.70 -48.33
CA ILE A 27 -0.32 72.16 -48.54
C ILE A 27 0.88 72.51 -49.42
N LEU A 28 2.06 71.92 -49.14
CA LEU A 28 3.28 72.13 -49.93
C LEU A 28 3.14 71.62 -51.36
N SER A 29 2.47 70.48 -51.57
CA SER A 29 2.25 69.97 -52.92
C SER A 29 1.29 70.84 -53.71
N ILE A 30 0.20 71.32 -53.10
CA ILE A 30 -0.70 72.31 -53.72
C ILE A 30 0.07 73.59 -54.06
N ALA A 31 0.88 74.13 -53.14
CA ALA A 31 1.70 75.31 -53.40
C ALA A 31 2.70 75.10 -54.55
N LEU A 32 3.39 73.94 -54.58
CA LEU A 32 4.34 73.61 -55.66
C LEU A 32 3.64 73.50 -57.02
N THR A 33 2.44 72.90 -57.07
CA THR A 33 1.65 72.83 -58.31
C THR A 33 1.19 74.20 -58.80
N LEU A 34 0.79 75.11 -57.89
CA LEU A 34 0.44 76.49 -58.22
C LEU A 34 1.65 77.28 -58.75
N ILE A 35 2.84 77.05 -58.18
CA ILE A 35 4.09 77.67 -58.64
C ILE A 35 4.45 77.17 -60.03
N VAL A 36 4.46 75.86 -60.28
CA VAL A 36 4.78 75.29 -61.60
C VAL A 36 3.76 75.73 -62.66
N PHE A 37 2.47 75.79 -62.30
CA PHE A 37 1.42 76.31 -63.17
C PHE A 37 1.63 77.80 -63.49
N SER A 38 2.00 78.62 -62.51
CA SER A 38 2.29 80.04 -62.69
C SER A 38 3.54 80.28 -63.56
N VAL A 39 4.60 79.49 -63.36
CA VAL A 39 5.83 79.55 -64.19
C VAL A 39 5.54 79.14 -65.64
N SER A 40 4.63 78.18 -65.86
CA SER A 40 4.21 77.79 -67.21
C SER A 40 3.42 78.87 -67.97
N ASN A 41 2.96 79.92 -67.28
CA ASN A 41 2.15 81.02 -67.80
C ASN A 41 2.97 82.28 -68.18
N ILE A 42 4.30 82.24 -68.12
CA ILE A 42 5.17 83.37 -68.49
C ILE A 42 5.29 83.46 -70.03
N GLU A 43 4.90 84.62 -70.60
CA GLU A 43 4.66 84.90 -72.04
C GLU A 43 5.88 84.87 -72.99
N LYS A 44 7.01 84.24 -72.62
CA LYS A 44 8.26 84.28 -73.44
C LYS A 44 8.82 82.91 -73.86
N LEU A 45 8.07 81.81 -73.76
CA LEU A 45 8.52 80.47 -74.14
C LEU A 45 7.80 79.96 -75.42
N PRO A 46 8.49 79.26 -76.34
CA PRO A 46 7.87 78.65 -77.52
C PRO A 46 6.84 77.56 -77.14
N ILE A 47 5.75 77.44 -77.92
CA ILE A 47 4.57 76.60 -77.64
C ILE A 47 4.93 75.13 -77.31
N GLN A 48 5.94 74.56 -77.97
CA GLN A 48 6.39 73.18 -77.70
C GLN A 48 6.97 72.99 -76.29
N GLN A 49 7.70 73.98 -75.77
CA GLN A 49 8.27 73.91 -74.42
C GLN A 49 7.18 74.07 -73.34
N GLN A 50 6.19 74.93 -73.56
CA GLN A 50 5.06 75.09 -72.64
C GLN A 50 4.24 73.81 -72.47
N LEU A 51 4.00 73.07 -73.57
CA LEU A 51 3.32 71.76 -73.54
C LEU A 51 4.11 70.72 -72.74
N GLN A 52 5.43 70.67 -72.89
CA GLN A 52 6.29 69.76 -72.16
C GLN A 52 6.31 70.06 -70.65
N TYR A 53 6.44 71.33 -70.27
CA TYR A 53 6.37 71.75 -68.87
C TYR A 53 5.00 71.46 -68.24
N ARG A 54 3.90 71.68 -68.98
CA ARG A 54 2.54 71.35 -68.50
C ARG A 54 2.35 69.85 -68.28
N ASN A 55 2.80 69.01 -69.19
CA ASN A 55 2.71 67.56 -69.02
C ASN A 55 3.56 67.07 -67.85
N GLN A 56 4.78 67.61 -67.70
CA GLN A 56 5.64 67.27 -66.58
C GLN A 56 5.06 67.76 -65.23
N ALA A 57 4.41 68.91 -65.21
CA ALA A 57 3.69 69.41 -64.04
C ALA A 57 2.53 68.48 -63.67
N LEU A 58 1.71 68.07 -64.64
CA LEU A 58 0.58 67.15 -64.43
C LEU A 58 1.04 65.78 -63.93
N THR A 59 2.10 65.21 -64.52
CA THR A 59 2.64 63.91 -64.08
C THR A 59 3.22 64.00 -62.67
N THR A 60 3.97 65.06 -62.36
CA THR A 60 4.52 65.29 -61.01
C THR A 60 3.38 65.43 -59.98
N THR A 61 2.33 66.17 -60.33
CA THR A 61 1.14 66.35 -59.49
C THR A 61 0.46 65.00 -59.24
N ALA A 62 0.24 64.20 -60.29
CA ALA A 62 -0.38 62.89 -60.20
C ALA A 62 0.44 61.93 -59.33
N ILE A 63 1.77 61.93 -59.45
CA ILE A 63 2.68 61.12 -58.60
C ILE A 63 2.57 61.53 -57.14
N ILE A 64 2.50 62.83 -56.84
CA ILE A 64 2.36 63.33 -55.46
C ILE A 64 1.00 62.90 -54.86
N PHE A 65 -0.09 63.05 -55.60
CA PHE A 65 -1.42 62.61 -55.13
C PHE A 65 -1.52 61.09 -54.96
N LEU A 66 -0.89 60.31 -55.84
CA LEU A 66 -0.75 58.86 -55.67
C LEU A 66 0.04 58.51 -54.39
N GLY A 67 1.18 59.16 -54.16
CA GLY A 67 1.98 58.98 -52.94
C GLY A 67 1.19 59.32 -51.67
N LEU A 68 0.44 60.42 -51.68
CA LEU A 68 -0.46 60.81 -50.58
C LEU A 68 -1.58 59.79 -50.36
N GLY A 69 -2.18 59.26 -51.43
CA GLY A 69 -3.20 58.21 -51.37
C GLY A 69 -2.67 56.92 -50.73
N VAL A 70 -1.46 56.48 -51.12
CA VAL A 70 -0.79 55.32 -50.53
C VAL A 70 -0.48 55.56 -49.05
N MET A 71 0.01 56.75 -48.69
CA MET A 71 0.34 57.11 -47.31
C MET A 71 -0.90 57.15 -46.41
N ALA A 72 -2.00 57.73 -46.89
CA ALA A 72 -3.27 57.75 -46.17
C ALA A 72 -3.83 56.33 -45.97
N ASN A 73 -3.77 55.48 -47.01
CA ASN A 73 -4.21 54.08 -46.90
C ASN A 73 -3.36 53.30 -45.89
N ALA A 74 -2.03 53.45 -45.93
CA ALA A 74 -1.12 52.84 -44.96
C ALA A 74 -1.42 53.31 -43.52
N TYR A 75 -1.72 54.60 -43.32
CA TYR A 75 -2.13 55.14 -42.02
C TYR A 75 -3.43 54.53 -41.50
N TYR A 76 -4.47 54.45 -42.33
CA TYR A 76 -5.75 53.84 -41.93
C TYR A 76 -5.63 52.33 -41.72
N ALA A 77 -4.80 51.64 -42.51
CA ALA A 77 -4.47 50.23 -42.29
C ALA A 77 -3.77 50.02 -40.93
N ALA A 78 -2.77 50.84 -40.59
CA ALA A 78 -2.09 50.79 -39.30
C ALA A 78 -3.08 51.06 -38.13
N LYS A 79 -3.95 52.06 -38.28
CA LYS A 79 -4.98 52.38 -37.28
C LYS A 79 -5.99 51.23 -37.10
N ARG A 80 -6.35 50.53 -38.19
CA ARG A 80 -7.23 49.34 -38.16
C ARG A 80 -6.56 48.17 -37.46
N VAL A 81 -5.28 47.91 -37.74
CA VAL A 81 -4.49 46.88 -37.05
C VAL A 81 -4.40 47.18 -35.55
N GLN A 82 -4.17 48.44 -35.17
CA GLN A 82 -4.11 48.82 -33.75
C GLN A 82 -5.48 48.66 -33.05
N ALA A 83 -6.58 49.04 -33.71
CA ALA A 83 -7.92 48.80 -33.18
C ALA A 83 -8.21 47.29 -33.03
N MET A 84 -7.80 46.48 -34.00
CA MET A 84 -7.91 45.02 -33.95
C MET A 84 -7.09 44.43 -32.80
N GLN A 85 -5.86 44.91 -32.57
CA GLN A 85 -5.05 44.49 -31.43
C GLN A 85 -5.68 44.85 -30.08
N LYS A 86 -6.23 46.07 -29.94
CA LYS A 86 -6.94 46.46 -28.71
C LYS A 86 -8.16 45.58 -28.46
N ASN A 87 -8.93 45.26 -29.50
CA ASN A 87 -10.09 44.38 -29.40
C ASN A 87 -9.68 42.93 -29.08
N ALA A 88 -8.59 42.44 -29.67
CA ALA A 88 -8.05 41.11 -29.36
C ALA A 88 -7.63 41.00 -27.89
N ILE A 89 -6.89 41.99 -27.35
CA ILE A 89 -6.50 42.04 -25.93
C ILE A 89 -7.73 42.11 -25.02
N ALA A 90 -8.74 42.90 -25.38
CA ALA A 90 -9.99 42.99 -24.61
C ALA A 90 -10.77 41.66 -24.64
N SER A 91 -10.82 40.99 -25.80
CA SER A 91 -11.44 39.68 -25.95
C SER A 91 -10.71 38.60 -25.13
N GLU A 92 -9.38 38.61 -25.11
CA GLU A 92 -8.57 37.70 -24.31
C GLU A 92 -8.83 37.90 -22.81
N ARG A 93 -8.86 39.16 -22.34
CA ARG A 93 -9.23 39.47 -20.95
C ARG A 93 -10.66 39.04 -20.60
N ASN A 94 -11.62 39.24 -21.51
CA ASN A 94 -13.00 38.82 -21.28
C ASN A 94 -13.12 37.30 -21.19
N LEU A 95 -12.36 36.57 -22.01
CA LEU A 95 -12.28 35.12 -21.94
C LEU A 95 -11.65 34.68 -20.61
N GLU A 96 -10.57 35.32 -20.18
CA GLU A 96 -9.92 35.06 -18.89
C GLU A 96 -10.88 35.28 -17.70
N ILE A 97 -11.59 36.42 -17.68
CA ILE A 97 -12.61 36.71 -16.66
C ILE A 97 -13.75 35.68 -16.71
N GLY A 98 -14.20 35.31 -17.91
CA GLY A 98 -15.23 34.29 -18.11
C GLY A 98 -14.82 32.94 -17.51
N LEU A 99 -13.59 32.50 -17.79
CA LEU A 99 -13.00 31.28 -17.22
C LEU A 99 -12.83 31.36 -15.70
N GLN A 100 -12.45 32.53 -15.18
CA GLN A 100 -12.33 32.75 -13.75
C GLN A 100 -13.69 32.70 -13.04
N ASN A 101 -14.73 33.29 -13.65
CA ASN A 101 -16.09 33.28 -13.12
C ASN A 101 -16.72 31.89 -13.15
N THR A 102 -16.51 31.11 -14.21
CA THR A 102 -16.99 29.72 -14.26
C THR A 102 -16.31 28.86 -13.20
N LYS A 103 -15.00 29.04 -13.01
CA LYS A 103 -14.26 28.38 -11.93
C LYS A 103 -14.78 28.76 -10.54
N LEU A 104 -14.96 30.06 -10.26
CA LEU A 104 -15.53 30.53 -9.00
C LEU A 104 -16.95 29.98 -8.74
N SER A 105 -17.78 29.90 -9.78
CA SER A 105 -19.13 29.33 -9.65
C SER A 105 -19.11 27.83 -9.35
N GLN A 106 -18.19 27.08 -9.97
CA GLN A 106 -17.98 25.68 -9.64
C GLN A 106 -17.50 25.55 -8.19
N ASP A 107 -16.48 26.30 -7.79
CA ASP A 107 -15.91 26.29 -6.44
C ASP A 107 -16.97 26.57 -5.36
N ARG A 108 -17.89 27.50 -5.62
CA ARG A 108 -18.99 27.81 -4.71
C ARG A 108 -19.97 26.64 -4.57
N LEU A 109 -20.34 25.99 -5.66
CA LEU A 109 -21.26 24.85 -5.64
C LEU A 109 -20.64 23.64 -4.91
N ILE A 110 -19.32 23.46 -5.01
CA ILE A 110 -18.56 22.47 -4.22
C ILE A 110 -18.70 22.78 -2.73
N ALA A 111 -18.36 24.01 -2.35
CA ALA A 111 -18.36 24.44 -0.96
C ALA A 111 -19.75 24.26 -0.32
N GLU A 112 -20.82 24.61 -1.04
CA GLU A 112 -22.19 24.44 -0.56
C GLU A 112 -22.56 22.95 -0.34
N ARG A 113 -22.22 22.06 -1.30
CA ARG A 113 -22.44 20.61 -1.15
C ARG A 113 -21.62 20.01 -0.01
N PHE A 114 -20.37 20.41 0.11
CA PHE A 114 -19.43 19.94 1.12
C PHE A 114 -19.86 20.37 2.53
N ILE A 115 -20.14 21.67 2.73
CA ILE A 115 -20.62 22.21 4.01
C ILE A 115 -21.95 21.57 4.41
N GLY A 116 -22.88 21.43 3.46
CA GLY A 116 -24.17 20.79 3.70
C GLY A 116 -24.04 19.33 4.16
N ALA A 117 -23.13 18.57 3.56
CA ALA A 117 -22.88 17.19 3.94
C ALA A 117 -22.22 17.08 5.33
N ILE A 118 -21.23 17.93 5.64
CA ILE A 118 -20.58 17.93 6.96
C ILE A 118 -21.59 18.24 8.07
N ALA A 119 -22.46 19.24 7.88
CA ALA A 119 -23.49 19.59 8.85
C ALA A 119 -24.44 18.41 9.16
N GLN A 120 -24.63 17.52 8.18
CA GLN A 120 -25.55 16.38 8.28
C GLN A 120 -24.90 15.10 8.82
N ILE A 121 -23.57 15.00 8.87
CA ILE A 121 -22.88 13.78 9.35
C ILE A 121 -23.08 13.55 10.87
N GLY A 122 -23.35 14.61 11.63
CA GLY A 122 -23.65 14.54 13.07
C GLY A 122 -25.14 14.39 13.40
N HIS A 123 -26.01 14.25 12.40
CA HIS A 123 -27.45 14.22 12.60
C HIS A 123 -27.92 12.95 13.34
N GLU A 124 -29.00 13.01 14.13
CA GLU A 124 -29.47 11.88 14.95
C GLU A 124 -29.98 10.68 14.11
N LYS A 125 -30.57 10.96 12.95
CA LYS A 125 -31.10 9.95 12.02
C LYS A 125 -30.01 9.31 11.16
N VAL A 126 -29.96 7.98 11.13
CA VAL A 126 -28.98 7.18 10.37
C VAL A 126 -29.08 7.45 8.86
N GLU A 127 -30.29 7.65 8.35
CA GLU A 127 -30.57 7.92 6.94
C GLU A 127 -29.91 9.23 6.49
N THR A 128 -30.00 10.27 7.32
CA THR A 128 -29.38 11.57 7.05
C THR A 128 -27.86 11.46 7.06
N ARG A 129 -27.27 10.78 8.06
CA ARG A 129 -25.81 10.57 8.11
C ARG A 129 -25.31 9.75 6.92
N THR A 130 -26.06 8.73 6.53
CA THR A 130 -25.75 7.91 5.36
C THR A 130 -25.76 8.74 4.07
N GLY A 131 -26.79 9.56 3.87
CA GLY A 131 -26.87 10.48 2.72
C GLY A 131 -25.70 11.46 2.68
N ALA A 132 -25.32 12.01 3.84
CA ALA A 132 -24.16 12.89 3.99
C ALA A 132 -22.84 12.20 3.61
N ILE A 133 -22.60 10.96 4.07
CA ILE A 133 -21.38 10.21 3.76
C ILE A 133 -21.25 9.95 2.24
N TYR A 134 -22.35 9.57 1.56
CA TYR A 134 -22.32 9.39 0.10
C TYR A 134 -22.19 10.72 -0.66
N ALA A 135 -22.74 11.80 -0.14
CA ALA A 135 -22.51 13.14 -0.71
C ALA A 135 -21.03 13.52 -0.62
N LEU A 136 -20.38 13.26 0.51
CA LEU A 136 -18.94 13.46 0.68
C LEU A 136 -18.13 12.58 -0.28
N GLU A 137 -18.47 11.30 -0.45
CA GLU A 137 -17.82 10.42 -1.44
C GLU A 137 -17.87 11.04 -2.85
N ARG A 138 -19.04 11.55 -3.26
CA ARG A 138 -19.21 12.19 -4.57
C ARG A 138 -18.36 13.45 -4.71
N VAL A 139 -18.31 14.29 -3.68
CA VAL A 139 -17.41 15.47 -3.68
C VAL A 139 -15.94 15.05 -3.81
N ALA A 140 -15.52 13.97 -3.13
CA ALA A 140 -14.14 13.46 -3.22
C ALA A 140 -13.78 12.90 -4.61
N GLN A 141 -14.78 12.43 -5.37
CA GLN A 141 -14.62 11.95 -6.75
C GLN A 141 -14.57 13.11 -7.74
N ASP A 142 -15.52 14.04 -7.64
CA ASP A 142 -15.64 15.19 -8.54
C ASP A 142 -14.49 16.20 -8.34
N PHE A 143 -13.95 16.30 -7.11
CA PHE A 143 -12.95 17.31 -6.73
C PHE A 143 -11.74 16.67 -6.03
N PRO A 144 -10.74 16.19 -6.80
CA PRO A 144 -9.58 15.48 -6.27
C PRO A 144 -8.76 16.26 -5.23
N GLN A 145 -8.81 17.59 -5.23
CA GLN A 145 -8.14 18.43 -4.21
C GLN A 145 -8.73 18.27 -2.80
N GLU A 146 -10.02 17.95 -2.70
CA GLU A 146 -10.73 17.75 -1.42
C GLU A 146 -10.72 16.31 -0.95
N HIS A 147 -10.26 15.38 -1.80
CA HIS A 147 -10.23 13.95 -1.53
C HIS A 147 -9.66 13.62 -0.15
N TRP A 148 -8.46 14.14 0.15
CA TRP A 148 -7.78 13.92 1.42
C TRP A 148 -8.60 14.44 2.61
N THR A 149 -9.08 15.68 2.53
CA THR A 149 -9.86 16.31 3.60
C THR A 149 -11.12 15.48 3.91
N ILE A 150 -11.78 14.96 2.89
CA ILE A 150 -12.97 14.13 3.04
C ILE A 150 -12.64 12.80 3.72
N MET A 151 -11.54 12.13 3.32
CA MET A 151 -11.11 10.90 3.98
C MET A 151 -10.73 11.13 5.45
N GLU A 152 -10.11 12.26 5.78
CA GLU A 152 -9.83 12.66 7.15
C GLU A 152 -11.11 12.89 7.97
N ILE A 153 -12.13 13.54 7.39
CA ILE A 153 -13.43 13.75 8.05
C ILE A 153 -14.13 12.40 8.30
N LEU A 154 -14.15 11.52 7.30
CA LEU A 154 -14.80 10.21 7.43
C LEU A 154 -14.08 9.32 8.45
N THR A 155 -12.74 9.33 8.47
CA THR A 155 -11.98 8.58 9.48
C THR A 155 -12.18 9.17 10.87
N ALA A 156 -12.24 10.50 11.02
CA ALA A 156 -12.57 11.15 12.29
C ALA A 156 -13.97 10.78 12.77
N PHE A 157 -14.95 10.72 11.87
CA PHE A 157 -16.29 10.25 12.16
C PHE A 157 -16.28 8.82 12.71
N VAL A 158 -15.53 7.90 12.09
CA VAL A 158 -15.39 6.52 12.59
C VAL A 158 -14.72 6.50 13.97
N ARG A 159 -13.63 7.24 14.16
CA ARG A 159 -12.92 7.31 15.46
C ARG A 159 -13.81 7.79 16.61
N GLU A 160 -14.63 8.80 16.37
CA GLU A 160 -15.52 9.38 17.38
C GLU A 160 -16.71 8.47 17.70
N ASN A 161 -17.20 7.74 16.69
CA ASN A 161 -18.44 6.95 16.82
C ASN A 161 -18.22 5.47 17.11
N ALA A 162 -16.99 4.99 16.95
CA ALA A 162 -16.60 3.60 17.18
C ALA A 162 -15.30 3.50 17.97
N PRO A 163 -15.16 4.11 19.16
CA PRO A 163 -13.94 3.97 19.96
C PRO A 163 -13.86 2.57 20.60
N VAL A 164 -12.66 1.99 20.69
CA VAL A 164 -12.44 0.80 21.53
C VAL A 164 -12.79 1.18 22.97
N SER A 165 -13.80 0.51 23.53
CA SER A 165 -14.17 0.68 24.94
C SER A 165 -12.99 0.24 25.81
N ARG A 166 -12.36 1.18 26.52
CA ARG A 166 -11.44 0.84 27.60
C ARG A 166 -12.28 0.18 28.69
N GLU A 167 -12.16 -1.13 28.87
CA GLU A 167 -12.76 -1.83 30.01
C GLU A 167 -12.39 -1.08 31.30
N GLY A 168 -13.40 -0.56 32.02
CA GLY A 168 -13.19 0.16 33.28
C GLY A 168 -14.16 1.30 33.62
N LYS A 169 -15.48 1.11 33.48
CA LYS A 169 -16.46 1.80 34.34
C LYS A 169 -17.61 0.85 34.72
N PRO A 170 -17.75 0.47 36.00
CA PRO A 170 -18.92 -0.27 36.46
C PRO A 170 -20.03 0.72 36.84
N HIS A 171 -20.97 0.97 35.95
CA HIS A 171 -22.28 1.56 36.29
C HIS A 171 -23.36 0.71 35.65
N GLN A 172 -23.97 -0.18 36.46
CA GLN A 172 -25.27 0.07 37.11
C GLN A 172 -26.42 0.24 36.12
N LYS A 173 -27.08 -0.88 35.80
CA LYS A 173 -28.50 -1.13 36.13
C LYS A 173 -28.89 -2.52 35.64
N GLN A 174 -28.74 -3.51 36.52
CA GLN A 174 -29.68 -4.61 36.53
C GLN A 174 -29.83 -5.07 37.98
N LYS A 175 -30.82 -4.47 38.63
CA LYS A 175 -31.45 -5.09 39.79
C LYS A 175 -32.13 -6.38 39.30
N ASP A 176 -32.17 -7.33 40.21
CA ASP A 176 -32.97 -8.55 40.19
C ASP A 176 -32.39 -9.70 39.36
N LEU A 177 -31.61 -10.55 40.03
CA LEU A 177 -31.88 -11.99 40.07
C LEU A 177 -31.17 -12.60 41.28
N ALA A 178 -31.99 -13.16 42.16
CA ALA A 178 -31.65 -13.72 43.44
C ALA A 178 -30.92 -15.08 43.31
N ALA A 179 -30.15 -15.35 44.37
CA ALA A 179 -29.64 -16.64 44.85
C ALA A 179 -30.06 -17.90 44.07
N ILE A 180 -29.09 -18.58 43.47
CA ILE A 180 -29.17 -20.02 43.22
C ILE A 180 -27.93 -20.70 43.81
N ASP A 181 -28.27 -21.52 44.79
CA ASP A 181 -27.55 -22.51 45.59
C ASP A 181 -26.43 -23.27 44.86
N LEU A 182 -25.26 -23.38 45.51
CA LEU A 182 -23.97 -23.74 44.89
C LEU A 182 -23.55 -25.21 45.10
N ASP A 183 -24.45 -26.08 45.57
CA ASP A 183 -24.07 -27.43 46.05
C ASP A 183 -24.47 -28.63 45.16
N LYS A 184 -24.93 -28.41 43.92
CA LYS A 184 -25.33 -29.52 43.01
C LYS A 184 -24.51 -29.70 41.73
N HIS A 185 -23.36 -29.04 41.58
CA HIS A 185 -22.55 -29.15 40.36
C HIS A 185 -21.28 -30.01 40.40
N ARG A 186 -21.03 -30.77 41.49
CA ARG A 186 -19.84 -31.63 41.59
C ARG A 186 -19.93 -33.04 40.99
N GLN A 187 -21.04 -33.43 40.35
CA GLN A 187 -21.19 -34.80 39.79
C GLN A 187 -21.65 -34.86 38.32
N ARG A 188 -21.44 -33.81 37.53
CA ARG A 188 -21.63 -33.85 36.06
C ARG A 188 -20.35 -33.61 35.24
N VAL A 189 -19.18 -33.71 35.88
CA VAL A 189 -17.88 -33.63 35.19
C VAL A 189 -17.41 -35.04 34.85
N SER A 190 -17.95 -35.64 33.78
CA SER A 190 -17.36 -36.84 33.11
C SER A 190 -18.04 -37.28 31.80
N ARG A 191 -19.11 -36.62 31.30
CA ARG A 191 -19.77 -37.03 30.03
C ARG A 191 -20.26 -35.87 29.14
N GLN A 192 -19.59 -34.72 29.19
CA GLN A 192 -19.77 -33.65 28.22
C GLN A 192 -18.41 -33.09 27.83
N GLN A 193 -17.74 -33.80 26.93
CA GLN A 193 -16.50 -33.35 26.30
C GLN A 193 -16.68 -33.42 24.78
N GLN A 194 -17.81 -32.89 24.28
CA GLN A 194 -18.04 -32.76 22.82
C GLN A 194 -19.17 -31.83 22.39
N SER A 195 -19.64 -30.88 23.22
CA SER A 195 -20.75 -29.99 22.85
C SER A 195 -20.56 -28.49 23.10
N ASP A 196 -19.37 -28.01 23.49
CA ASP A 196 -19.17 -26.61 23.90
C ASP A 196 -18.30 -25.79 22.91
N LEU A 197 -18.35 -26.10 21.62
CA LEU A 197 -17.62 -25.36 20.57
C LEU A 197 -18.46 -24.28 19.86
N ASN A 198 -19.66 -23.95 20.35
CA ASN A 198 -20.59 -23.06 19.63
C ASN A 198 -21.32 -22.03 20.52
N LEU A 199 -20.62 -21.45 21.49
CA LEU A 199 -21.04 -20.20 22.11
C LEU A 199 -19.98 -19.13 21.85
N GLN A 200 -19.85 -18.70 20.59
CA GLN A 200 -19.42 -17.33 20.37
C GLN A 200 -20.64 -16.46 20.72
N PRO A 201 -20.57 -15.60 21.77
CA PRO A 201 -21.62 -14.62 21.97
C PRO A 201 -21.77 -13.84 20.66
N GLU A 202 -22.99 -13.73 20.13
CA GLU A 202 -23.27 -12.89 18.96
C GLU A 202 -22.75 -11.49 19.26
N LEU A 203 -21.59 -11.15 18.69
CA LEU A 203 -21.01 -9.83 18.85
C LEU A 203 -21.99 -8.80 18.26
N PRO A 204 -22.12 -7.62 18.87
CA PRO A 204 -23.07 -6.61 18.41
C PRO A 204 -22.74 -6.20 16.97
N LYS A 205 -23.76 -6.20 16.11
CA LYS A 205 -23.65 -5.79 14.71
C LYS A 205 -23.18 -4.34 14.61
N LEU A 206 -22.18 -4.09 13.76
CA LEU A 206 -21.65 -2.75 13.50
C LEU A 206 -22.76 -1.80 13.00
N ARG A 207 -22.74 -0.55 13.49
CA ARG A 207 -23.68 0.50 13.08
C ARG A 207 -23.57 0.75 11.57
N THR A 208 -24.71 0.87 10.90
CA THR A 208 -24.79 0.95 9.42
C THR A 208 -24.01 2.12 8.83
N ASP A 209 -24.10 3.30 9.42
CA ASP A 209 -23.37 4.51 9.00
C ASP A 209 -21.85 4.39 9.19
N ILE A 210 -21.37 3.72 10.24
CA ILE A 210 -19.94 3.41 10.42
C ILE A 210 -19.48 2.46 9.31
N GLN A 211 -20.26 1.41 9.02
CA GLN A 211 -19.98 0.51 7.91
C GLN A 211 -19.93 1.27 6.58
N ILE A 212 -20.83 2.21 6.34
CA ILE A 212 -20.85 3.01 5.10
C ILE A 212 -19.64 3.94 5.03
N ALA A 213 -19.27 4.61 6.12
CA ALA A 213 -18.06 5.43 6.17
C ALA A 213 -16.81 4.60 5.85
N LEU A 214 -16.68 3.41 6.46
CA LEU A 214 -15.62 2.45 6.18
C LEU A 214 -15.62 1.98 4.71
N THR A 215 -16.79 1.74 4.12
CA THR A 215 -16.92 1.39 2.71
C THR A 215 -16.43 2.52 1.80
N VAL A 216 -16.76 3.78 2.09
CA VAL A 216 -16.27 4.93 1.32
C VAL A 216 -14.75 5.08 1.47
N ILE A 217 -14.23 4.99 2.69
CA ILE A 217 -12.78 5.02 2.96
C ILE A 217 -12.05 3.89 2.20
N GLY A 218 -12.66 2.70 2.16
CA GLY A 218 -12.14 1.53 1.46
C GLY A 218 -12.20 1.63 -0.07
N ARG A 219 -13.03 2.52 -0.63
CA ARG A 219 -13.09 2.79 -2.08
C ARG A 219 -12.23 3.96 -2.52
N ARG A 220 -11.49 4.59 -1.59
CA ARG A 220 -10.71 5.78 -1.90
C ARG A 220 -9.66 5.52 -2.98
N ASN A 221 -9.32 6.58 -3.69
CA ASN A 221 -8.26 6.56 -4.68
C ASN A 221 -6.94 6.90 -3.99
N PHE A 222 -6.18 5.87 -3.60
CA PHE A 222 -4.90 6.02 -2.90
C PHE A 222 -3.88 6.90 -3.65
N GLU A 223 -3.95 7.00 -4.99
CA GLU A 223 -3.08 7.90 -5.77
C GLU A 223 -3.34 9.40 -5.50
N LYS A 224 -4.45 9.71 -4.81
CA LYS A 224 -4.80 11.06 -4.36
C LYS A 224 -4.48 11.29 -2.89
N ASP A 225 -4.00 10.27 -2.16
CA ASP A 225 -3.59 10.41 -0.77
C ASP A 225 -2.30 11.24 -0.66
N ARG A 226 -2.14 11.93 0.48
CA ARG A 226 -0.91 12.68 0.76
C ARG A 226 0.23 11.71 1.08
N LYS A 227 1.38 11.90 0.43
CA LYS A 227 2.52 10.98 0.52
C LYS A 227 3.16 10.91 1.90
N ASP A 228 3.01 11.92 2.73
CA ASP A 228 3.60 12.08 4.07
C ASP A 228 2.61 11.81 5.21
N GLN A 229 1.33 11.56 4.90
CA GLN A 229 0.28 11.36 5.88
C GLN A 229 -0.29 9.93 5.77
N LYS A 230 -0.99 9.51 6.83
CA LYS A 230 -1.68 8.22 6.92
C LYS A 230 -3.07 8.48 7.48
N LEU A 231 -4.08 7.82 6.90
CA LEU A 231 -5.43 7.86 7.46
C LEU A 231 -5.43 7.17 8.82
N ASP A 232 -5.91 7.87 9.84
CA ASP A 232 -5.93 7.40 11.23
C ASP A 232 -7.24 6.67 11.54
N LEU A 233 -7.20 5.35 11.77
CA LEU A 233 -8.31 4.56 12.29
C LEU A 233 -7.89 3.82 13.56
N ARG A 234 -6.94 4.37 14.32
CA ARG A 234 -6.42 3.74 15.54
C ARG A 234 -7.48 3.67 16.63
N ASN A 235 -7.35 2.63 17.45
CA ASN A 235 -8.22 2.39 18.61
C ASN A 235 -9.71 2.46 18.26
N THR A 236 -10.07 1.98 17.07
CA THR A 236 -11.48 1.89 16.63
C THR A 236 -12.02 0.48 16.84
N ASP A 237 -13.27 0.38 17.28
CA ASP A 237 -14.02 -0.86 17.40
C ASP A 237 -14.88 -1.04 16.14
N ILE A 238 -14.32 -1.75 15.17
CA ILE A 238 -14.98 -2.05 13.89
C ILE A 238 -15.08 -3.56 13.69
N ARG A 239 -15.36 -4.26 14.80
CA ARG A 239 -15.62 -5.71 14.81
C ARG A 239 -16.70 -6.06 13.80
N GLN A 240 -16.51 -7.20 13.13
CA GLN A 240 -17.41 -7.72 12.10
C GLN A 240 -17.68 -6.78 10.91
N ALA A 241 -16.89 -5.71 10.73
CA ALA A 241 -17.05 -4.86 9.54
C ALA A 241 -16.82 -5.67 8.26
N ASN A 242 -17.57 -5.34 7.22
CA ASN A 242 -17.32 -5.84 5.88
C ASN A 242 -16.41 -4.86 5.12
N LEU A 243 -15.17 -5.25 4.94
CA LEU A 243 -14.11 -4.52 4.24
C LEU A 243 -13.56 -5.35 3.07
N ARG A 244 -14.38 -6.23 2.49
CA ARG A 244 -13.99 -7.04 1.33
C ARG A 244 -13.58 -6.14 0.17
N GLY A 245 -12.39 -6.38 -0.38
CA GLY A 245 -11.82 -5.60 -1.47
C GLY A 245 -11.47 -4.15 -1.12
N ALA A 246 -11.53 -3.76 0.17
CA ALA A 246 -11.22 -2.40 0.58
C ALA A 246 -9.74 -2.08 0.32
N ASN A 247 -9.48 -0.91 -0.24
CA ASN A 247 -8.16 -0.30 -0.25
C ASN A 247 -7.91 0.30 1.14
N LEU A 248 -7.00 -0.27 1.91
CA LEU A 248 -6.56 0.17 3.23
C LEU A 248 -5.04 0.39 3.25
N GLN A 249 -4.44 0.69 2.10
CA GLN A 249 -3.01 0.93 1.98
C GLN A 249 -2.57 2.06 2.91
N ARG A 250 -1.51 1.82 3.70
CA ARG A 250 -0.93 2.78 4.65
C ARG A 250 -1.89 3.36 5.70
N VAL A 251 -3.06 2.75 5.89
CA VAL A 251 -3.98 3.14 6.98
C VAL A 251 -3.37 2.74 8.32
N ASP A 252 -3.57 3.58 9.32
CA ASP A 252 -3.15 3.34 10.69
C ASP A 252 -4.31 2.75 11.50
N LEU A 253 -4.25 1.46 11.79
CA LEU A 253 -5.24 0.65 12.52
C LEU A 253 -4.68 0.17 13.88
N ARG A 254 -3.66 0.85 14.42
CA ARG A 254 -3.03 0.43 15.68
C ARG A 254 -4.02 0.35 16.83
N GLY A 255 -3.97 -0.74 17.57
CA GLY A 255 -4.81 -0.99 18.73
C GLY A 255 -6.31 -1.15 18.44
N SER A 256 -6.72 -1.16 17.17
CA SER A 256 -8.12 -1.31 16.79
C SER A 256 -8.64 -2.72 17.04
N ASP A 257 -9.93 -2.83 17.34
CA ASP A 257 -10.64 -4.09 17.44
C ASP A 257 -11.28 -4.44 16.09
N LEU A 258 -10.67 -5.42 15.44
CA LEU A 258 -10.99 -5.96 14.12
C LEU A 258 -11.46 -7.43 14.25
N CYS A 259 -11.92 -7.87 15.43
CA CYS A 259 -12.38 -9.24 15.60
C CYS A 259 -13.51 -9.57 14.63
N GLY A 260 -13.39 -10.71 13.94
CA GLY A 260 -14.36 -11.17 12.95
C GLY A 260 -14.52 -10.29 11.70
N VAL A 261 -13.65 -9.30 11.47
CA VAL A 261 -13.73 -8.44 10.27
C VAL A 261 -13.56 -9.27 8.99
N ASP A 262 -14.32 -8.93 7.95
CA ASP A 262 -14.15 -9.49 6.61
C ASP A 262 -13.26 -8.58 5.77
N LEU A 263 -11.99 -8.98 5.59
CA LEU A 263 -10.95 -8.30 4.81
C LEU A 263 -10.55 -9.12 3.57
N ARG A 264 -11.44 -9.99 3.05
CA ARG A 264 -11.15 -10.78 1.85
C ARG A 264 -10.73 -9.88 0.69
N GLU A 265 -9.65 -10.24 0.00
CA GLU A 265 -9.14 -9.52 -1.19
C GLU A 265 -8.84 -8.02 -0.94
N SER A 266 -8.78 -7.58 0.32
CA SER A 266 -8.46 -6.19 0.66
C SER A 266 -6.97 -5.89 0.50
N ASP A 267 -6.65 -4.62 0.29
CA ASP A 267 -5.29 -4.14 0.10
C ASP A 267 -4.81 -3.37 1.33
N LEU A 268 -4.05 -4.03 2.20
CA LEU A 268 -3.45 -3.46 3.41
C LEU A 268 -1.94 -3.23 3.26
N ARG A 269 -1.42 -2.99 2.05
CA ARG A 269 0.01 -2.72 1.86
C ARG A 269 0.48 -1.59 2.76
N GLU A 270 1.57 -1.85 3.49
CA GLU A 270 2.20 -0.88 4.39
C GLU A 270 1.27 -0.29 5.47
N ALA A 271 0.12 -0.92 5.72
CA ALA A 271 -0.77 -0.55 6.81
C ALA A 271 -0.11 -0.82 8.17
N ASP A 272 -0.50 -0.06 9.18
CA ASP A 272 -0.02 -0.23 10.56
C ASP A 272 -1.12 -0.84 11.42
N LEU A 273 -1.01 -2.13 11.71
CA LEU A 273 -1.92 -2.90 12.57
C LEU A 273 -1.23 -3.32 13.88
N ASP A 274 -0.22 -2.58 14.34
CA ASP A 274 0.46 -2.90 15.60
C ASP A 274 -0.55 -3.00 16.76
N GLY A 275 -0.50 -4.12 17.48
CA GLY A 275 -1.39 -4.42 18.61
C GLY A 275 -2.88 -4.57 18.26
N ALA A 276 -3.27 -4.60 16.98
CA ALA A 276 -4.66 -4.77 16.59
C ALA A 276 -5.21 -6.16 16.98
N LYS A 277 -6.50 -6.23 17.33
CA LYS A 277 -7.19 -7.49 17.62
C LYS A 277 -7.88 -7.99 16.36
N LEU A 278 -7.40 -9.08 15.78
CA LEU A 278 -7.88 -9.68 14.53
C LEU A 278 -8.39 -11.11 14.77
N THR A 279 -8.88 -11.41 15.97
CA THR A 279 -9.30 -12.78 16.30
C THR A 279 -10.47 -13.20 15.41
N GLY A 280 -10.33 -14.35 14.77
CA GLY A 280 -11.34 -14.89 13.85
C GLY A 280 -11.61 -14.04 12.60
N SER A 281 -10.75 -13.08 12.26
CA SER A 281 -10.93 -12.28 11.04
C SER A 281 -10.73 -13.11 9.77
N ILE A 282 -11.33 -12.65 8.66
CA ILE A 282 -11.22 -13.29 7.35
C ILE A 282 -10.33 -12.42 6.47
N LEU A 283 -9.10 -12.86 6.25
CA LEU A 283 -8.05 -12.19 5.45
C LEU A 283 -7.69 -13.02 4.20
N PHE A 284 -8.62 -13.84 3.69
CA PHE A 284 -8.38 -14.68 2.52
C PHE A 284 -8.01 -13.82 1.31
N GLU A 285 -6.86 -14.12 0.69
CA GLU A 285 -6.28 -13.38 -0.44
C GLU A 285 -6.05 -11.87 -0.17
N ALA A 286 -6.00 -11.45 1.11
CA ALA A 286 -5.66 -10.07 1.46
C ALA A 286 -4.18 -9.76 1.19
N ASN A 287 -3.89 -8.52 0.81
CA ASN A 287 -2.52 -8.05 0.56
C ASN A 287 -1.99 -7.25 1.75
N LEU A 288 -1.16 -7.87 2.58
CA LEU A 288 -0.46 -7.27 3.73
C LEU A 288 1.04 -7.07 3.46
N PHE A 289 1.44 -6.90 2.19
CA PHE A 289 2.85 -6.71 1.85
C PHE A 289 3.44 -5.52 2.61
N LYS A 290 4.55 -5.77 3.32
CA LYS A 290 5.24 -4.83 4.23
C LYS A 290 4.36 -4.17 5.31
N ALA A 291 3.18 -4.71 5.62
CA ALA A 291 2.38 -4.22 6.73
C ALA A 291 3.07 -4.46 8.08
N SER A 292 2.79 -3.62 9.06
CA SER A 292 3.20 -3.83 10.45
C SER A 292 2.07 -4.48 11.24
N LEU A 293 2.31 -5.63 11.85
CA LEU A 293 1.38 -6.34 12.71
C LEU A 293 2.06 -6.77 14.02
N ARG A 294 2.97 -5.93 14.54
CA ARG A 294 3.74 -6.28 15.74
C ARG A 294 2.79 -6.43 16.92
N GLY A 295 2.85 -7.57 17.60
CA GLY A 295 2.00 -7.88 18.73
C GLY A 295 0.50 -7.99 18.40
N ALA A 296 0.11 -7.99 17.12
CA ALA A 296 -1.29 -8.15 16.73
C ALA A 296 -1.80 -9.55 17.09
N ASN A 297 -3.09 -9.67 17.43
CA ASN A 297 -3.71 -10.94 17.75
C ASN A 297 -4.57 -11.46 16.59
N LEU A 298 -4.00 -12.34 15.77
CA LEU A 298 -4.63 -13.04 14.65
C LEU A 298 -5.04 -14.48 15.00
N SER A 299 -5.31 -14.78 16.27
CA SER A 299 -5.75 -16.13 16.67
C SER A 299 -7.00 -16.54 15.89
N TRP A 300 -7.01 -17.76 15.37
CA TRP A 300 -8.10 -18.31 14.56
C TRP A 300 -8.44 -17.54 13.28
N ALA A 301 -7.63 -16.57 12.86
CA ALA A 301 -7.86 -15.84 11.62
C ALA A 301 -7.63 -16.72 10.38
N ASN A 302 -8.35 -16.43 9.30
CA ASN A 302 -8.16 -17.07 8.00
C ASN A 302 -7.32 -16.17 7.09
N LEU A 303 -6.01 -16.42 7.02
CA LEU A 303 -5.05 -15.76 6.13
C LEU A 303 -4.67 -16.65 4.92
N ASN A 304 -5.53 -17.58 4.51
CA ASN A 304 -5.23 -18.44 3.38
C ASN A 304 -4.96 -17.59 2.13
N ARG A 305 -3.86 -17.91 1.43
CA ARG A 305 -3.39 -17.19 0.23
C ARG A 305 -3.10 -15.69 0.42
N ALA A 306 -3.05 -15.20 1.67
CA ALA A 306 -2.69 -13.81 1.93
C ALA A 306 -1.22 -13.54 1.55
N ASN A 307 -0.95 -12.32 1.10
CA ASN A 307 0.41 -11.84 0.84
C ASN A 307 0.94 -11.07 2.07
N LEU A 308 1.86 -11.66 2.81
CA LEU A 308 2.56 -11.09 3.98
C LEU A 308 4.06 -10.90 3.70
N CYS A 309 4.48 -10.84 2.43
CA CYS A 309 5.88 -10.66 2.07
C CYS A 309 6.47 -9.41 2.73
N GLY A 310 7.59 -9.58 3.43
CA GLY A 310 8.28 -8.51 4.16
C GLY A 310 7.50 -7.89 5.33
N ALA A 311 6.36 -8.46 5.74
CA ALA A 311 5.57 -7.93 6.85
C ALA A 311 6.33 -8.04 8.19
N ASN A 312 6.08 -7.10 9.09
CA ASN A 312 6.61 -7.13 10.45
C ASN A 312 5.59 -7.80 11.39
N LEU A 313 5.83 -9.08 11.69
CA LEU A 313 4.96 -9.95 12.50
C LEU A 313 5.57 -10.25 13.87
N ARG A 314 6.48 -9.40 14.36
CA ARG A 314 7.18 -9.62 15.63
C ARG A 314 6.18 -9.77 16.77
N ALA A 315 6.30 -10.87 17.52
CA ALA A 315 5.42 -11.21 18.64
C ALA A 315 3.92 -11.27 18.29
N ALA A 316 3.55 -11.36 17.01
CA ALA A 316 2.17 -11.54 16.61
C ALA A 316 1.66 -12.92 17.04
N ASN A 317 0.37 -13.01 17.36
CA ASN A 317 -0.28 -14.25 17.77
C ASN A 317 -1.13 -14.82 16.62
N PHE A 318 -0.74 -15.97 16.10
CA PHE A 318 -1.40 -16.76 15.06
C PHE A 318 -1.92 -18.10 15.60
N PHE A 319 -2.17 -18.22 16.91
CA PHE A 319 -2.66 -19.46 17.50
C PHE A 319 -3.88 -20.02 16.73
N GLY A 320 -3.75 -21.24 16.21
CA GLY A 320 -4.81 -21.89 15.44
C GLY A 320 -5.19 -21.22 14.12
N ALA A 321 -4.47 -20.19 13.66
CA ALA A 321 -4.77 -19.49 12.42
C ALA A 321 -4.50 -20.36 11.18
N SER A 322 -5.20 -20.08 10.09
CA SER A 322 -4.99 -20.75 8.81
C SER A 322 -4.23 -19.83 7.85
N LEU A 323 -3.01 -20.21 7.48
CA LEU A 323 -2.12 -19.52 6.54
C LEU A 323 -1.79 -20.42 5.33
N ARG A 324 -2.73 -21.27 4.90
CA ARG A 324 -2.51 -22.21 3.79
C ARG A 324 -2.15 -21.44 2.53
N SER A 325 -1.04 -21.81 1.90
CA SER A 325 -0.55 -21.15 0.69
C SER A 325 -0.36 -19.63 0.81
N ALA A 326 -0.22 -19.11 2.03
CA ALA A 326 0.12 -17.70 2.24
C ALA A 326 1.59 -17.45 1.88
N SER A 327 1.91 -16.22 1.48
CA SER A 327 3.29 -15.81 1.21
C SER A 327 3.84 -14.97 2.35
N LEU A 328 4.77 -15.50 3.12
CA LEU A 328 5.50 -14.86 4.21
C LEU A 328 7.00 -14.67 3.87
N GLN A 329 7.35 -14.58 2.58
CA GLN A 329 8.75 -14.44 2.16
C GLN A 329 9.41 -13.22 2.82
N GLY A 330 10.55 -13.43 3.47
CA GLY A 330 11.30 -12.39 4.17
C GLY A 330 10.57 -11.73 5.35
N ALA A 331 9.40 -12.25 5.78
CA ALA A 331 8.65 -11.67 6.89
C ALA A 331 9.41 -11.83 8.22
N ASN A 332 9.18 -10.90 9.15
CA ASN A 332 9.77 -10.94 10.48
C ASN A 332 8.81 -11.53 11.51
N LEU A 333 8.99 -12.81 11.86
CA LEU A 333 8.19 -13.56 12.83
C LEU A 333 8.93 -13.78 14.17
N TYR A 334 9.89 -12.90 14.52
CA TYR A 334 10.62 -13.01 15.79
C TYR A 334 9.65 -13.11 16.98
N LYS A 335 9.78 -14.19 17.79
CA LYS A 335 8.89 -14.51 18.92
C LYS A 335 7.40 -14.59 18.59
N ALA A 336 7.01 -14.77 17.33
CA ALA A 336 5.61 -14.96 16.96
C ALA A 336 5.07 -16.29 17.53
N ASN A 337 3.79 -16.32 17.88
CA ASN A 337 3.10 -17.54 18.30
C ASN A 337 2.32 -18.13 17.12
N LEU A 338 2.79 -19.24 16.57
CA LEU A 338 2.19 -20.02 15.48
C LEU A 338 1.72 -21.40 15.94
N GLN A 339 1.54 -21.59 17.25
CA GLN A 339 1.12 -22.86 17.82
C GLN A 339 -0.22 -23.31 17.19
N GLN A 340 -0.28 -24.57 16.77
CA GLN A 340 -1.43 -25.18 16.07
C GLN A 340 -1.85 -24.49 14.76
N ALA A 341 -1.07 -23.54 14.24
CA ALA A 341 -1.39 -22.86 12.98
C ALA A 341 -1.23 -23.80 11.77
N THR A 342 -2.01 -23.57 10.72
CA THR A 342 -1.89 -24.32 9.46
C THR A 342 -1.15 -23.52 8.40
N LEU A 343 0.10 -23.89 8.11
CA LEU A 343 0.98 -23.27 7.10
C LEU A 343 1.23 -24.21 5.91
N LYS A 344 0.32 -25.15 5.63
CA LYS A 344 0.49 -26.12 4.53
C LYS A 344 0.71 -25.38 3.20
N ALA A 345 1.80 -25.72 2.52
CA ALA A 345 2.24 -25.09 1.27
C ALA A 345 2.45 -23.57 1.33
N ALA A 346 2.63 -22.98 2.52
CA ALA A 346 2.99 -21.57 2.66
C ALA A 346 4.44 -21.32 2.23
N SER A 347 4.72 -20.12 1.73
CA SER A 347 6.07 -19.67 1.40
C SER A 347 6.65 -18.86 2.56
N LEU A 348 7.65 -19.37 3.26
CA LEU A 348 8.39 -18.74 4.34
C LEU A 348 9.88 -18.56 3.97
N ALA A 349 10.20 -18.52 2.67
CA ALA A 349 11.58 -18.40 2.23
C ALA A 349 12.25 -17.13 2.81
N GLY A 350 13.40 -17.28 3.43
CA GLY A 350 14.12 -16.20 4.12
C GLY A 350 13.39 -15.55 5.30
N ALA A 351 12.29 -16.13 5.79
CA ALA A 351 11.55 -15.59 6.92
C ALA A 351 12.37 -15.70 8.23
N LYS A 352 12.18 -14.73 9.12
CA LYS A 352 12.88 -14.64 10.41
C LYS A 352 11.98 -15.18 11.53
N LEU A 353 12.13 -16.46 11.86
CA LEU A 353 11.34 -17.21 12.85
C LEU A 353 12.10 -17.44 14.18
N PHE A 354 13.12 -16.62 14.47
CA PHE A 354 13.90 -16.73 15.71
C PHE A 354 12.99 -16.72 16.95
N LEU A 355 13.16 -17.74 17.81
CA LEU A 355 12.37 -17.93 19.03
C LEU A 355 10.84 -17.98 18.81
N ALA A 356 10.37 -18.26 17.59
CA ALA A 356 8.96 -18.41 17.31
C ALA A 356 8.42 -19.74 17.91
N ASN A 357 7.16 -19.73 18.34
CA ASN A 357 6.49 -20.93 18.83
C ASN A 357 5.65 -21.56 17.72
N LEU A 358 6.11 -22.63 17.10
CA LEU A 358 5.43 -23.43 16.08
C LEU A 358 4.95 -24.80 16.62
N GLN A 359 4.76 -24.94 17.93
CA GLN A 359 4.35 -26.21 18.53
C GLN A 359 3.07 -26.75 17.88
N GLY A 360 3.11 -27.98 17.38
CA GLY A 360 1.98 -28.63 16.69
C GLY A 360 1.53 -27.94 15.39
N ALA A 361 2.31 -27.01 14.84
CA ALA A 361 1.97 -26.34 13.59
C ALA A 361 2.02 -27.30 12.39
N LYS A 362 1.16 -27.08 11.40
CA LYS A 362 1.06 -27.91 10.19
C LYS A 362 1.75 -27.21 9.02
N LEU A 363 3.02 -27.51 8.79
CA LEU A 363 3.92 -26.95 7.77
C LEU A 363 4.18 -27.91 6.58
N GLY A 364 3.35 -28.94 6.39
CA GLY A 364 3.54 -29.89 5.29
C GLY A 364 3.65 -29.18 3.92
N LYS A 365 4.69 -29.52 3.15
CA LYS A 365 5.06 -28.89 1.86
C LYS A 365 5.33 -27.38 1.92
N ALA A 366 5.54 -26.80 3.10
CA ALA A 366 5.91 -25.39 3.21
C ALA A 366 7.32 -25.16 2.65
N ASN A 367 7.57 -23.96 2.14
CA ASN A 367 8.89 -23.54 1.70
C ASN A 367 9.55 -22.68 2.79
N LEU A 368 10.51 -23.24 3.51
CA LEU A 368 11.35 -22.62 4.54
C LEU A 368 12.80 -22.43 4.06
N HIS A 369 13.04 -22.40 2.74
CA HIS A 369 14.37 -22.19 2.18
C HIS A 369 15.03 -20.95 2.78
N LEU A 370 16.25 -21.11 3.31
CA LEU A 370 17.02 -20.05 3.98
C LEU A 370 16.29 -19.36 5.16
N ALA A 371 15.28 -19.99 5.76
CA ALA A 371 14.58 -19.43 6.92
C ALA A 371 15.45 -19.47 8.19
N GLY A 372 15.34 -18.43 9.02
CA GLY A 372 16.04 -18.35 10.31
C GLY A 372 15.15 -18.83 11.45
N LEU A 373 15.40 -20.02 11.97
CA LEU A 373 14.62 -20.74 12.99
C LEU A 373 15.38 -20.95 14.32
N ILE A 374 16.42 -20.14 14.59
CA ILE A 374 17.25 -20.33 15.80
C ILE A 374 16.37 -20.27 17.06
N GLY A 375 16.46 -21.32 17.88
CA GLY A 375 15.70 -21.46 19.12
C GLY A 375 14.19 -21.55 18.95
N ALA A 376 13.68 -21.77 17.73
CA ALA A 376 12.25 -21.93 17.49
C ALA A 376 11.72 -23.22 18.13
N ASN A 377 10.48 -23.18 18.60
CA ASN A 377 9.81 -24.35 19.15
C ASN A 377 8.93 -25.04 18.10
N LEU A 378 9.37 -26.16 17.55
CA LEU A 378 8.66 -26.98 16.55
C LEU A 378 8.20 -28.33 17.11
N GLN A 379 8.14 -28.49 18.44
CA GLN A 379 7.73 -29.75 19.07
C GLN A 379 6.38 -30.21 18.52
N GLY A 380 6.31 -31.46 18.06
CA GLY A 380 5.10 -32.06 17.50
C GLY A 380 4.59 -31.43 16.20
N ALA A 381 5.37 -30.55 15.56
CA ALA A 381 4.98 -29.95 14.28
C ALA A 381 5.05 -30.97 13.13
N ASN A 382 4.35 -30.68 12.04
CA ASN A 382 4.38 -31.47 10.82
C ASN A 382 5.07 -30.68 9.69
N LEU A 383 6.24 -31.12 9.27
CA LEU A 383 7.09 -30.55 8.21
C LEU A 383 7.19 -31.50 7.00
N ASN A 384 6.22 -32.39 6.81
CA ASN A 384 6.32 -33.45 5.80
C ASN A 384 6.47 -32.88 4.40
N GLY A 385 7.54 -33.27 3.70
CA GLY A 385 7.89 -32.77 2.38
C GLY A 385 8.14 -31.26 2.32
N ALA A 386 8.43 -30.60 3.43
CA ALA A 386 8.80 -29.19 3.46
C ALA A 386 10.21 -29.00 2.86
N ASN A 387 10.45 -27.83 2.25
CA ASN A 387 11.77 -27.42 1.82
C ASN A 387 12.41 -26.57 2.92
N LEU A 388 13.41 -27.09 3.63
CA LEU A 388 14.24 -26.40 4.61
C LEU A 388 15.69 -26.22 4.12
N GLN A 389 15.94 -26.26 2.81
CA GLN A 389 17.30 -26.14 2.26
C GLN A 389 17.96 -24.85 2.76
N GLY A 390 19.15 -24.98 3.35
CA GLY A 390 19.93 -23.87 3.92
C GLY A 390 19.27 -23.17 5.12
N ALA A 391 18.22 -23.72 5.71
CA ALA A 391 17.58 -23.14 6.89
C ALA A 391 18.50 -23.22 8.12
N ASN A 392 18.40 -22.23 9.00
CA ASN A 392 19.14 -22.22 10.27
C ASN A 392 18.22 -22.60 11.44
N LEU A 393 18.28 -23.86 11.86
CA LEU A 393 17.55 -24.47 12.97
C LEU A 393 18.41 -24.64 14.23
N ASN A 394 19.47 -23.85 14.40
CA ASN A 394 20.34 -23.98 15.58
C ASN A 394 19.54 -23.84 16.88
N ALA A 395 19.80 -24.72 17.85
CA ALA A 395 19.10 -24.79 19.14
C ALA A 395 17.56 -24.91 19.02
N ALA A 396 17.01 -25.30 17.86
CA ALA A 396 15.57 -25.48 17.68
C ALA A 396 15.08 -26.72 18.45
N LYS A 397 13.82 -26.65 18.92
CA LYS A 397 13.13 -27.75 19.61
C LYS A 397 12.28 -28.51 18.60
N LEU A 398 12.71 -29.68 18.17
CA LEU A 398 12.12 -30.53 17.13
C LEU A 398 11.67 -31.89 17.68
N GLN A 399 11.40 -31.98 18.98
CA GLN A 399 11.00 -33.25 19.60
C GLN A 399 9.66 -33.72 19.03
N GLN A 400 9.59 -35.02 18.70
CA GLN A 400 8.39 -35.65 18.16
C GLN A 400 7.83 -34.96 16.91
N THR A 401 8.67 -34.27 16.14
CA THR A 401 8.28 -33.59 14.90
C THR A 401 8.26 -34.59 13.74
N ASP A 402 7.25 -34.48 12.86
CA ASP A 402 7.22 -35.23 11.61
C ASP A 402 7.94 -34.43 10.51
N ILE A 403 9.01 -34.99 9.95
CA ILE A 403 9.90 -34.35 8.97
C ILE A 403 10.18 -35.30 7.79
N TYR A 404 9.30 -36.29 7.56
CA TYR A 404 9.56 -37.31 6.54
C TYR A 404 9.53 -36.70 5.13
N PHE A 405 10.43 -37.17 4.26
CA PHE A 405 10.68 -36.67 2.90
C PHE A 405 10.93 -35.15 2.79
N ALA A 406 11.27 -34.46 3.88
CA ALA A 406 11.64 -33.05 3.82
C ALA A 406 13.06 -32.86 3.26
N ASP A 407 13.31 -31.70 2.68
CA ASP A 407 14.65 -31.32 2.22
C ASP A 407 15.33 -30.42 3.26
N LEU A 408 16.31 -30.94 3.97
CA LEU A 408 17.18 -30.21 4.91
C LEU A 408 18.61 -30.07 4.37
N SER A 409 18.79 -30.14 3.04
CA SER A 409 20.11 -29.99 2.46
C SER A 409 20.75 -28.66 2.87
N GLU A 410 22.00 -28.71 3.30
CA GLU A 410 22.78 -27.55 3.77
C GLU A 410 22.16 -26.82 4.98
N ALA A 411 21.17 -27.39 5.66
CA ALA A 411 20.57 -26.80 6.85
C ALA A 411 21.52 -26.93 8.06
N SER A 412 21.49 -25.92 8.94
CA SER A 412 22.20 -25.95 10.21
C SER A 412 21.26 -26.34 11.34
N LEU A 413 21.54 -27.44 12.03
CA LEU A 413 20.80 -28.01 13.15
C LEU A 413 21.70 -28.13 14.39
N THR A 414 22.70 -27.24 14.52
CA THR A 414 23.66 -27.28 15.64
C THR A 414 22.90 -27.14 16.97
N GLU A 415 23.17 -28.01 17.94
CA GLU A 415 22.47 -28.06 19.23
C GLU A 415 20.94 -28.26 19.15
N ALA A 416 20.39 -28.65 18.00
CA ALA A 416 18.95 -28.86 17.85
C ALA A 416 18.50 -30.14 18.60
N ASN A 417 17.31 -30.10 19.19
CA ASN A 417 16.74 -31.26 19.87
C ASN A 417 15.71 -31.96 18.98
N LEU A 418 16.10 -33.05 18.32
CA LEU A 418 15.28 -33.90 17.46
C LEU A 418 14.85 -35.21 18.14
N GLN A 419 14.80 -35.27 19.47
CA GLN A 419 14.44 -36.48 20.20
C GLN A 419 13.08 -37.03 19.73
N GLY A 420 13.07 -38.30 19.30
CA GLY A 420 11.88 -38.98 18.79
C GLY A 420 11.30 -38.40 17.49
N ALA A 421 12.02 -37.55 16.77
CA ALA A 421 11.57 -36.99 15.49
C ALA A 421 11.55 -38.06 14.38
N ASN A 422 10.65 -37.88 13.42
CA ASN A 422 10.55 -38.77 12.26
C ASN A 422 11.11 -38.10 11.01
N LEU A 423 12.35 -38.42 10.66
CA LEU A 423 13.08 -37.95 9.47
C LEU A 423 13.15 -39.00 8.35
N MET A 424 12.21 -39.96 8.31
CA MET A 424 12.21 -41.02 7.30
C MET A 424 12.27 -40.45 5.88
N GLY A 425 13.26 -40.87 5.09
CA GLY A 425 13.46 -40.42 3.71
C GLY A 425 13.82 -38.94 3.55
N ALA A 426 14.17 -38.22 4.63
CA ALA A 426 14.58 -36.82 4.55
C ALA A 426 15.94 -36.67 3.84
N ASN A 427 16.15 -35.54 3.18
CA ASN A 427 17.44 -35.19 2.58
C ASN A 427 18.25 -34.32 3.55
N LEU A 428 19.33 -34.86 4.10
CA LEU A 428 20.25 -34.16 5.02
C LEU A 428 21.62 -33.92 4.36
N HIS A 429 21.67 -33.88 3.02
CA HIS A 429 22.91 -33.64 2.29
C HIS A 429 23.61 -32.37 2.78
N ARG A 430 24.87 -32.50 3.24
CA ARG A 430 25.67 -31.39 3.80
C ARG A 430 25.02 -30.64 4.97
N ALA A 431 24.05 -31.24 5.65
CA ALA A 431 23.47 -30.65 6.85
C ALA A 431 24.48 -30.67 8.02
N ILE A 432 24.44 -29.65 8.87
CA ILE A 432 25.30 -29.52 10.05
C ILE A 432 24.49 -29.91 11.28
N LEU A 433 24.77 -31.05 11.89
CA LEU A 433 24.04 -31.54 13.08
C LEU A 433 24.92 -31.54 14.34
N GLN A 434 26.02 -30.80 14.38
CA GLN A 434 26.92 -30.80 15.53
C GLN A 434 26.17 -30.63 16.87
N GLU A 435 26.44 -31.50 17.84
CA GLU A 435 25.81 -31.49 19.17
C GLU A 435 24.27 -31.65 19.18
N ALA A 436 23.66 -32.06 18.05
CA ALA A 436 22.22 -32.30 17.98
C ALA A 436 21.84 -33.56 18.78
N ASN A 437 20.64 -33.53 19.39
CA ASN A 437 20.04 -34.69 20.02
C ASN A 437 19.11 -35.43 19.05
N LEU A 438 19.49 -36.62 18.59
CA LEU A 438 18.69 -37.49 17.73
C LEU A 438 18.21 -38.76 18.45
N GLU A 439 18.22 -38.77 19.78
CA GLU A 439 17.79 -39.91 20.59
C GLU A 439 16.40 -40.42 20.19
N GLY A 440 16.31 -41.71 19.86
CA GLY A 440 15.05 -42.34 19.42
C GLY A 440 14.48 -41.83 18.09
N ALA A 441 15.19 -40.98 17.34
CA ALA A 441 14.73 -40.48 16.05
C ALA A 441 14.74 -41.57 14.97
N ASN A 442 13.84 -41.44 13.99
CA ASN A 442 13.77 -42.33 12.84
C ASN A 442 14.34 -41.66 11.58
N LEU A 443 15.50 -42.10 11.09
CA LEU A 443 16.12 -41.62 9.85
C LEU A 443 16.09 -42.68 8.74
N MET A 444 15.22 -43.69 8.81
CA MET A 444 15.17 -44.75 7.81
C MET A 444 15.09 -44.19 6.38
N GLY A 445 16.01 -44.61 5.51
CA GLY A 445 16.05 -44.15 4.11
C GLY A 445 16.54 -42.71 3.88
N ALA A 446 16.92 -41.97 4.93
CA ALA A 446 17.42 -40.59 4.79
C ALA A 446 18.78 -40.54 4.05
N ASN A 447 19.07 -39.40 3.40
CA ASN A 447 20.34 -39.15 2.74
C ASN A 447 21.27 -38.32 3.64
N LEU A 448 22.39 -38.88 4.09
CA LEU A 448 23.37 -38.21 4.96
C LEU A 448 24.67 -37.83 4.24
N CYS A 449 24.69 -37.82 2.91
CA CYS A 449 25.90 -37.50 2.14
C CYS A 449 26.51 -36.15 2.58
N GLY A 450 27.71 -36.19 3.16
CA GLY A 450 28.45 -35.01 3.60
C GLY A 450 27.88 -34.30 4.84
N ALA A 451 26.90 -34.89 5.53
CA ALA A 451 26.38 -34.35 6.79
C ALA A 451 27.44 -34.36 7.89
N ILE A 452 27.45 -33.35 8.76
CA ILE A 452 28.38 -33.27 9.90
C ILE A 452 27.65 -33.77 11.15
N LEU A 453 28.15 -34.87 11.74
CA LEU A 453 27.54 -35.55 12.90
C LEU A 453 28.43 -35.55 14.16
N SER A 454 29.38 -34.62 14.26
CA SER A 454 30.25 -34.50 15.45
C SER A 454 29.44 -34.26 16.71
N ASP A 455 29.70 -35.05 17.75
CA ASP A 455 29.07 -34.94 19.07
C ASP A 455 27.54 -35.10 19.07
N VAL A 456 26.99 -35.73 18.02
CA VAL A 456 25.56 -36.04 17.92
C VAL A 456 25.17 -37.20 18.84
N LYS A 457 24.04 -37.08 19.53
CA LYS A 457 23.45 -38.17 20.31
C LYS A 457 22.56 -39.05 19.43
N LEU A 458 22.92 -40.32 19.27
CA LEU A 458 22.29 -41.31 18.41
C LEU A 458 21.70 -42.52 19.17
N THR A 459 21.64 -42.48 20.50
CA THR A 459 21.06 -43.57 21.31
C THR A 459 19.62 -43.87 20.87
N GLY A 460 19.33 -45.12 20.54
CA GLY A 460 18.00 -45.56 20.07
C GLY A 460 17.60 -45.08 18.67
N THR A 461 18.46 -44.34 17.96
CA THR A 461 18.17 -43.83 16.63
C THR A 461 18.09 -44.97 15.60
N ILE A 462 17.14 -44.87 14.67
CA ILE A 462 16.97 -45.83 13.57
C ILE A 462 17.63 -45.26 12.31
N LEU A 463 18.76 -45.84 11.90
CA LEU A 463 19.54 -45.49 10.70
C LEU A 463 19.48 -46.58 9.62
N THR A 464 18.65 -47.60 9.78
CA THR A 464 18.49 -48.68 8.79
C THR A 464 18.11 -48.11 7.42
N GLY A 465 18.80 -48.55 6.37
CA GLY A 465 18.54 -48.10 5.00
C GLY A 465 18.91 -46.64 4.70
N VAL A 466 19.54 -45.92 5.63
CA VAL A 466 20.15 -44.62 5.36
C VAL A 466 21.14 -44.72 4.20
N LYS A 467 21.20 -43.66 3.39
CA LYS A 467 22.06 -43.57 2.20
C LYS A 467 23.25 -42.65 2.48
N ASN A 468 24.41 -43.03 1.94
CA ASN A 468 25.62 -42.20 1.93
C ASN A 468 26.10 -41.77 3.32
N LEU A 469 25.93 -42.64 4.31
CA LEU A 469 26.54 -42.48 5.63
C LEU A 469 27.92 -43.15 5.60
N ASP A 470 28.93 -42.51 6.16
CA ASP A 470 30.28 -43.04 6.27
C ASP A 470 30.70 -43.24 7.74
N TYR A 471 31.73 -44.06 7.95
CA TYR A 471 32.24 -44.35 9.29
C TYR A 471 32.83 -43.10 9.98
N GLN A 472 33.43 -42.18 9.22
CA GLN A 472 34.05 -40.97 9.78
C GLN A 472 32.98 -40.04 10.39
N GLN A 473 31.81 -39.94 9.75
CA GLN A 473 30.68 -39.16 10.24
C GLN A 473 30.21 -39.66 11.61
N ILE A 474 30.12 -40.97 11.84
CA ILE A 474 29.60 -41.52 13.10
C ILE A 474 30.67 -41.77 14.17
N ARG A 475 31.97 -41.73 13.82
CA ARG A 475 33.07 -41.99 14.79
C ARG A 475 33.04 -41.02 15.97
N MET A 476 32.64 -39.77 15.74
CA MET A 476 32.55 -38.73 16.76
C MET A 476 31.14 -38.56 17.34
N ALA A 477 30.18 -39.43 16.96
CA ALA A 477 28.85 -39.43 17.52
C ALA A 477 28.75 -40.39 18.73
N PHE A 478 27.75 -40.15 19.57
CA PHE A 478 27.44 -40.94 20.75
C PHE A 478 26.25 -41.86 20.47
N GLY A 479 26.52 -43.13 20.19
CA GLY A 479 25.51 -44.17 20.05
C GLY A 479 25.75 -45.32 21.03
N ASP A 480 24.87 -46.31 21.00
CA ASP A 480 24.96 -47.51 21.81
C ASP A 480 24.39 -48.73 21.06
N ARG A 481 24.17 -49.84 21.79
CA ARG A 481 23.61 -51.08 21.22
C ARG A 481 22.18 -50.95 20.73
N THR A 482 21.47 -49.88 21.11
CA THR A 482 20.10 -49.61 20.67
C THR A 482 20.04 -48.78 19.39
N THR A 483 21.16 -48.15 18.99
CA THR A 483 21.31 -47.47 17.70
C THR A 483 21.34 -48.48 16.55
N ARG A 484 20.39 -48.37 15.62
CA ARG A 484 20.23 -49.32 14.50
C ARG A 484 20.93 -48.80 13.24
N LEU A 485 22.18 -49.20 13.03
CA LEU A 485 22.97 -48.79 11.86
C LEU A 485 22.51 -49.47 10.56
N PRO A 486 22.88 -48.92 9.38
CA PRO A 486 22.70 -49.62 8.11
C PRO A 486 23.70 -50.78 7.96
N ASP A 487 23.33 -51.81 7.20
CA ASP A 487 24.08 -53.09 7.10
C ASP A 487 25.53 -52.96 6.62
N TYR A 488 25.87 -51.86 5.96
CA TYR A 488 27.20 -51.59 5.39
C TYR A 488 28.12 -50.78 6.33
N ILE A 489 27.67 -50.43 7.54
CA ILE A 489 28.47 -49.68 8.51
C ILE A 489 28.61 -50.47 9.81
N GLU A 490 29.86 -50.67 10.21
CA GLU A 490 30.16 -51.25 11.52
C GLU A 490 30.04 -50.21 12.63
N ALA A 491 29.47 -50.63 13.76
CA ALA A 491 29.37 -49.79 14.96
C ALA A 491 30.76 -49.44 15.52
N PRO A 492 31.03 -48.16 15.84
CA PRO A 492 32.24 -47.76 16.54
C PRO A 492 32.47 -48.55 17.83
N THR A 493 33.73 -48.85 18.15
CA THR A 493 34.09 -49.72 19.27
C THR A 493 33.63 -49.16 20.62
N HIS A 494 33.65 -47.83 20.79
CA HIS A 494 33.21 -47.16 22.01
C HIS A 494 31.69 -47.25 22.26
N TRP A 495 30.88 -47.51 21.23
CA TRP A 495 29.43 -47.71 21.40
C TRP A 495 29.07 -49.05 22.05
N ARG A 496 30.02 -49.99 22.11
CA ARG A 496 29.79 -51.34 22.66
C ARG A 496 29.92 -51.39 24.18
N GLN A 497 30.47 -50.34 24.79
CA GLN A 497 30.84 -50.28 26.22
C GLN A 497 29.85 -49.49 27.09
N SER A 498 28.90 -48.76 26.50
CA SER A 498 27.81 -48.08 27.21
C SER A 498 26.71 -49.08 27.57
N GLY A 499 26.71 -49.52 28.83
CA GLY A 499 25.68 -50.32 29.47
C GLY A 499 24.93 -49.50 30.52
#